data_AF-X0Z389-F1
#
_entry.id   AF-X0Z389-F1
#
_cell.length_a   1.000
_cell.length_b   1.000
_cell.length_c   1.000
_cell.angle_alpha   90.00
_cell.angle_beta   90.00
_cell.angle_gamma   90.00
#
_symmetry.space_group_name_H-M   'P 1'
#
loop_
_entity.id
_entity.type
_entity.pdbx_description
1 polymer ?
#
loop_
_entity_poly.entity_id
_entity_poly.type
_entity_poly.pdbx_seq_one_letter_code
_entity_poly.pdbx_strand_id
1 'polypeptide(L)'
;VCRELTKLHEEVFRGTVSQAIEHFTAPRGEFTLVIEGSKEPEKPQLTDEVKKQLNEMKGSGVGAKEAVARVAAETGLSRKELYQAWLELS
;
A
#
# COMPACT_ATOMS: atom_id res chain seq x y z
N VAL A 1 2.39 24.09 4.10
CA VAL A 1 1.57 25.17 3.51
C VAL A 1 2.47 26.36 3.29
N CYS A 2 2.51 26.94 2.08
CA CYS A 2 3.28 28.15 1.77
C CYS A 2 2.33 29.25 1.29
N ARG A 3 2.46 30.46 1.83
CA ARG A 3 1.58 31.59 1.51
C ARG A 3 2.37 32.68 0.82
N GLU A 4 1.87 33.25 -0.27
CA GLU A 4 2.57 34.31 -1.00
C GLU A 4 1.65 35.51 -1.26
N LEU A 5 2.10 36.70 -0.86
CA LEU A 5 1.67 38.00 -1.38
C LEU A 5 2.57 39.08 -0.76
N THR A 6 3.63 39.43 -1.50
CA THR A 6 4.47 40.64 -1.42
C THR A 6 4.82 41.20 -0.03
N LYS A 7 6.10 41.03 0.33
CA LYS A 7 6.88 41.64 1.43
C LYS A 7 6.60 41.11 2.86
N LEU A 8 7.57 40.32 3.33
CA LEU A 8 8.01 40.15 4.73
C LEU A 8 7.45 39.00 5.61
N HIS A 9 6.49 38.17 5.18
CA HIS A 9 5.97 37.08 6.04
C HIS A 9 5.71 35.78 5.25
N GLU A 10 6.79 35.06 4.92
CA GLU A 10 6.67 33.67 4.48
C GLU A 10 6.50 32.78 5.72
N GLU A 11 5.33 32.14 5.84
CA GLU A 11 5.06 31.16 6.90
C GLU A 11 4.99 29.76 6.27
N VAL A 12 5.86 28.86 6.74
CA VAL A 12 5.88 27.46 6.33
C VAL A 12 5.35 26.60 7.48
N PHE A 13 4.12 26.13 7.35
CA PHE A 13 3.54 25.16 8.29
C PHE A 13 3.76 23.72 7.80
N ARG A 14 4.22 22.84 8.70
CA ARG A 14 4.37 21.39 8.50
C ARG A 14 3.64 20.66 9.63
N GLY A 15 2.75 19.75 9.28
CA GLY A 15 1.96 18.99 10.23
C GLY A 15 0.83 18.24 9.54
N THR A 16 -0.02 17.62 10.33
CA THR A 16 -1.26 16.99 9.84
C THR A 16 -2.28 18.04 9.40
N VAL A 17 -3.26 17.61 8.60
CA VAL A 17 -4.38 18.48 8.19
C VAL A 17 -5.16 19.00 9.40
N SER A 18 -5.37 18.17 10.43
CA SER A 18 -6.06 18.60 11.65
C SER A 18 -5.34 19.73 12.37
N GLN A 19 -4.02 19.61 12.52
CA GLN A 19 -3.20 20.67 13.13
C GLN A 19 -3.21 21.95 12.28
N ALA A 20 -3.26 21.83 10.94
CA ALA A 20 -3.37 23.00 10.07
C ALA A 20 -4.71 23.73 10.28
N ILE A 21 -5.81 22.99 10.46
CA ILE A 21 -7.14 23.57 10.72
C ILE A 21 -7.15 24.33 12.04
N GLU A 22 -6.53 23.78 13.08
CA GLU A 22 -6.39 24.44 14.39
C GLU A 22 -5.47 25.67 14.35
N HIS A 23 -4.39 25.60 13.57
CA HIS A 23 -3.39 26.68 13.46
C HIS A 23 -3.89 27.87 12.64
N PHE A 24 -4.57 27.60 11.52
CA PHE A 24 -5.09 28.62 10.61
C PHE A 24 -6.59 28.88 10.85
N THR A 25 -6.92 29.58 11.94
CA THR A 25 -8.31 29.89 12.31
C THR A 25 -8.95 31.03 11.52
N ALA A 26 -8.17 32.02 11.08
CA ALA A 26 -8.63 33.13 10.24
C ALA A 26 -7.60 33.51 9.14
N PRO A 27 -7.18 32.54 8.29
CA PRO A 27 -6.21 32.78 7.23
C PRO A 27 -6.78 33.74 6.16
N ARG A 28 -5.92 34.54 5.53
CA ARG A 28 -6.27 35.38 4.36
C ARG A 28 -5.26 35.10 3.24
N GLY A 29 -5.43 35.63 2.03
CA GLY A 29 -4.44 35.45 0.94
C GLY A 29 -4.34 34.03 0.37
N GLU A 30 -3.34 33.78 -0.48
CA GLU A 30 -3.18 32.52 -1.23
C GLU A 30 -2.33 31.50 -0.47
N PHE A 31 -2.74 30.22 -0.49
CA PHE A 31 -2.05 29.13 0.17
C PHE A 31 -1.73 27.99 -0.80
N THR A 32 -0.49 27.51 -0.75
CA THR A 32 -0.02 26.31 -1.44
C THR A 32 0.02 25.16 -0.45
N LEU A 33 -0.77 24.11 -0.70
CA LEU A 33 -0.78 22.87 0.09
C LEU A 33 0.05 21.80 -0.60
N VAL A 34 0.95 21.17 0.15
CA VAL A 34 1.66 19.95 -0.26
C VAL A 34 1.17 18.85 0.66
N ILE A 35 0.45 17.88 0.09
CA ILE A 35 -0.19 16.78 0.82
C ILE A 35 0.56 15.50 0.46
N GLU A 36 0.87 14.67 1.45
CA GLU A 36 1.45 13.36 1.18
C GLU A 36 0.45 12.50 0.38
N GLY A 37 0.96 11.75 -0.59
CA GLY A 37 0.13 10.78 -1.30
C GLY A 37 -0.36 9.70 -0.32
N SER A 38 -1.55 9.16 -0.58
CA SER A 38 -2.00 7.97 0.16
C SER A 38 -0.95 6.87 0.02
N LYS A 39 -0.63 6.19 1.12
CA LYS A 39 0.05 4.89 1.03
C LYS A 39 -0.86 3.97 0.22
N GLU A 40 -0.33 3.36 -0.85
CA GLU A 40 -1.04 2.24 -1.49
C GLU A 40 -1.31 1.20 -0.39
N PRO A 41 -2.51 0.59 -0.34
CA PRO A 41 -2.71 -0.56 0.53
C PRO A 41 -1.63 -1.58 0.21
N GLU A 42 -0.95 -2.10 1.24
CA GLU A 42 0.11 -3.08 1.04
C GLU A 42 -0.44 -4.22 0.20
N LYS A 43 0.15 -4.42 -0.99
CA LYS A 43 -0.19 -5.56 -1.82
C LYS A 43 0.07 -6.83 -0.99
N PRO A 44 -0.84 -7.82 -1.01
CA PRO A 44 -0.57 -9.12 -0.43
C PRO A 44 0.79 -9.61 -0.94
N GLN A 45 1.65 -10.06 -0.04
CA GLN A 45 3.00 -10.52 -0.39
C GLN A 45 3.06 -12.04 -0.33
N LEU A 46 3.84 -12.63 -1.25
CA LEU A 46 4.11 -14.06 -1.23
C LEU A 46 5.03 -14.38 -0.04
N THR A 47 4.46 -14.88 1.04
CA THR A 47 5.20 -15.26 2.25
C THR A 47 5.69 -16.71 2.20
N ASP A 48 6.63 -17.06 3.08
CA ASP A 48 7.11 -18.44 3.19
C ASP A 48 6.02 -19.42 3.63
N GLU A 49 5.04 -18.96 4.42
CA GLU A 49 3.87 -19.77 4.80
C GLU A 49 3.03 -20.13 3.57
N VAL A 50 2.83 -19.19 2.65
CA VAL A 50 2.12 -19.43 1.39
C VAL A 50 2.85 -20.45 0.52
N LYS A 51 4.19 -20.36 0.44
CA LYS A 51 5.01 -21.33 -0.29
C LYS A 51 4.92 -22.72 0.34
N LYS A 52 4.94 -22.80 1.67
CA LYS A 52 4.79 -24.05 2.42
C LYS A 52 3.44 -24.70 2.15
N GLN A 53 2.35 -23.92 2.20
CA GLN A 53 1.01 -24.40 1.88
C GLN A 53 0.91 -24.94 0.45
N LEU A 54 1.50 -24.24 -0.54
CA LEU A 54 1.57 -24.73 -1.92
C LEU A 54 2.37 -26.03 -2.01
N ASN A 55 3.47 -26.16 -1.27
CA ASN A 55 4.30 -27.36 -1.26
C ASN A 55 3.58 -28.57 -0.63
N GLU A 56 2.85 -28.35 0.46
CA GLU A 56 2.00 -29.39 1.07
C GLU A 56 0.91 -29.85 0.10
N MET A 57 0.26 -28.91 -0.60
CA MET A 57 -0.72 -29.23 -1.64
C MET A 57 -0.08 -30.05 -2.78
N LYS A 58 1.12 -29.67 -3.23
CA LYS A 58 1.89 -30.42 -4.23
C LYS A 58 2.22 -31.84 -3.77
N GLY A 59 2.70 -31.99 -2.54
CA GLY A 59 2.99 -33.30 -1.93
C GLY A 59 1.76 -34.17 -1.73
N SER A 60 0.58 -33.57 -1.51
CA SER A 60 -0.70 -34.28 -1.43
C SER A 60 -1.32 -34.65 -2.79
N GLY A 61 -0.68 -34.28 -3.91
CA GLY A 61 -1.13 -34.60 -5.27
C GLY A 61 -2.15 -33.63 -5.86
N VAL A 62 -2.39 -32.47 -5.23
CA VAL A 62 -3.28 -31.43 -5.76
C VAL A 62 -2.67 -30.81 -7.02
N GLY A 63 -3.48 -30.62 -8.05
CA GLY A 63 -3.02 -29.99 -9.30
C GLY A 63 -2.75 -28.49 -9.13
N ALA A 64 -1.76 -27.97 -9.87
CA ALA A 64 -1.33 -26.57 -9.82
C ALA A 64 -2.49 -25.57 -9.92
N LYS A 65 -3.43 -25.82 -10.84
CA LYS A 65 -4.59 -24.95 -11.08
C LYS A 65 -5.50 -24.84 -9.85
N GLU A 66 -5.71 -25.95 -9.15
CA GLU A 66 -6.56 -25.99 -7.97
C GLU A 66 -5.85 -25.37 -6.76
N ALA A 67 -4.58 -25.70 -6.54
CA ALA A 67 -3.78 -25.13 -5.47
C ALA A 67 -3.69 -23.60 -5.58
N VAL A 68 -3.34 -23.08 -6.76
CA VAL A 68 -3.29 -21.64 -7.04
C VAL A 68 -4.65 -20.98 -6.83
N ALA A 69 -5.75 -21.62 -7.23
CA ALA A 69 -7.09 -21.06 -7.06
C ALA A 69 -7.50 -20.93 -5.58
N ARG A 70 -7.22 -21.97 -4.77
CA ARG A 70 -7.50 -21.97 -3.33
C ARG A 70 -6.68 -20.91 -2.59
N VAL A 71 -5.37 -20.92 -2.81
CA VAL A 71 -4.46 -19.99 -2.13
C VAL A 71 -4.72 -18.54 -2.56
N ALA A 72 -5.06 -18.28 -3.83
CA ALA A 72 -5.44 -16.94 -4.27
C ALA A 72 -6.71 -16.43 -3.57
N ALA A 73 -7.70 -17.30 -3.33
CA ALA A 73 -8.93 -16.93 -2.64
C ALA A 73 -8.69 -16.63 -1.14
N GLU A 74 -7.76 -17.34 -0.51
CA GLU A 74 -7.44 -17.18 0.91
C GLU A 74 -6.52 -15.98 1.18
N THR A 75 -5.57 -15.71 0.30
CA THR A 75 -4.50 -14.72 0.52
C THR A 75 -4.70 -13.40 -0.24
N GLY A 76 -5.58 -13.39 -1.26
CA GLY A 76 -5.73 -12.25 -2.16
C GLY A 76 -4.54 -12.04 -3.12
N LEU A 77 -3.54 -12.94 -3.11
CA LEU A 77 -2.41 -12.91 -4.04
C LEU A 77 -2.83 -13.14 -5.48
N SER A 78 -2.07 -12.57 -6.41
CA SER A 78 -2.35 -12.79 -7.83
C SER A 78 -2.10 -14.25 -8.21
N ARG A 79 -2.99 -14.82 -9.04
CA ARG A 79 -2.81 -16.18 -9.57
C ARG A 79 -1.49 -16.34 -10.33
N LYS A 80 -0.99 -15.26 -10.94
CA LYS A 80 0.28 -15.26 -11.67
C LYS A 80 1.46 -15.49 -10.73
N GLU A 81 1.53 -14.76 -9.62
CA GLU A 81 2.60 -14.90 -8.62
C GLU A 81 2.58 -16.29 -7.97
N LEU A 82 1.40 -16.76 -7.58
CA LEU A 82 1.23 -18.10 -7.00
C LEU A 82 1.62 -19.22 -7.97
N TYR A 83 1.31 -19.07 -9.26
CA TYR A 83 1.69 -20.05 -10.27
C TYR A 83 3.21 -20.06 -10.53
N GLN A 84 3.87 -18.90 -10.52
CA GLN A 84 5.33 -18.86 -10.59
C GLN A 84 5.96 -19.53 -9.38
N ALA A 85 5.49 -19.20 -8.17
CA ALA A 85 5.95 -19.85 -6.94
C ALA A 85 5.77 -21.37 -7.01
N TRP A 86 4.64 -21.87 -7.53
CA TRP A 86 4.38 -23.29 -7.71
C TRP A 86 5.39 -24.00 -8.62
N LEU A 87 5.83 -23.34 -9.70
CA LEU A 87 6.82 -23.88 -10.63
C LEU A 87 8.22 -23.97 -10.02
N GLU A 88 8.53 -23.08 -9.08
CA GLU A 88 9.82 -23.05 -8.36
C GLU A 88 9.90 -24.07 -7.20
N LEU A 89 8.76 -24.63 -6.77
CA LEU A 89 8.74 -25.68 -5.75
C LEU A 89 9.44 -26.94 -6.30
N SER A 90 10.51 -27.38 -5.63
CA SER A 90 11.25 -28.60 -5.96
C SER A 90 10.57 -29.84 -5.39
#